data_AF-A0A969HIW1-F1
#
_entry.id   AF-A0A969HIW1-F1
#
_cell.length_a   1.000
_cell.length_b   1.000
_cell.length_c   1.000
_cell.angle_alpha   90.00
_cell.angle_beta   90.00
_cell.angle_gamma   90.00
#
_symmetry.space_group_name_H-M   'P 1'
#
loop_
_entity.id
_entity.type
_entity.pdbx_description
1 polymer ?
#
loop_
_entity_poly.entity_id
_entity_poly.type
_entity_poly.pdbx_seq_one_letter_code
_entity_poly.pdbx_strand_id
1 'polypeptide(L)'
;MLAFIRRSQGQSYLVVAPLYLARMNKGRVVPPAEIPWGNTHVILPKNLPDEWIDVLSGYRYQGAGQMYLRDIFREVPLAFYRGG
;
A
#
# COMPACT_ATOMS: atom_id res chain seq x y z
N MET A 1 11.42 -0.20 -2.30
CA MET A 1 10.09 0.33 -1.96
C MET A 1 10.29 1.53 -1.06
N LEU A 2 9.34 2.46 -1.08
CA LEU A 2 9.22 3.53 -0.09
C LEU A 2 7.88 3.35 0.62
N ALA A 3 7.90 3.33 1.94
CA ALA A 3 6.69 3.35 2.76
C ALA A 3 6.92 4.29 3.94
N PHE A 4 5.93 5.12 4.23
CA PHE A 4 5.98 6.00 5.39
C PHE A 4 4.58 6.25 5.94
N ILE A 5 4.55 6.61 7.23
CA ILE A 5 3.32 6.98 7.93
C ILE A 5 3.45 8.42 8.41
N ARG A 6 2.39 9.19 8.19
CA ARG A 6 2.24 10.54 8.74
C ARG A 6 1.03 10.58 9.66
N ARG A 7 1.21 11.11 10.87
CA ARG A 7 0.10 11.39 11.79
C ARG A 7 -0.26 12.88 11.72
N SER A 8 -1.54 13.19 11.58
CA SER A 8 -2.03 14.57 11.52
C SER A 8 -3.47 14.61 12.05
N GLN A 9 -3.77 15.52 12.98
CA GLN A 9 -5.12 15.72 13.54
C GLN A 9 -5.81 14.43 14.02
N GLY A 10 -5.07 13.56 14.72
CA GLY A 10 -5.60 12.29 15.24
C GLY A 10 -5.77 11.17 14.20
N GLN A 11 -5.51 11.46 12.92
CA GLN A 11 -5.57 10.49 11.83
C GLN A 11 -4.17 10.00 11.44
N SER A 12 -4.06 8.73 11.07
CA SER A 12 -2.85 8.14 10.50
C SER A 12 -3.00 7.99 9.00
N TYR A 13 -1.99 8.42 8.27
CA TYR A 13 -1.92 8.32 6.82
C TYR A 13 -0.74 7.44 6.44
N LEU A 14 -0.99 6.34 5.75
CA LEU A 14 0.03 5.44 5.22
C LEU A 14 0.18 5.68 3.72
N VAL A 15 1.40 5.89 3.27
CA VAL A 15 1.75 5.99 1.85
C VAL A 15 2.75 4.90 1.51
N VAL A 16 2.47 4.14 0.46
CA VAL A 16 3.36 3.08 -0.06
C VAL A 16 3.53 3.26 -1.56
N ALA A 17 4.78 3.29 -2.01
CA ALA A 17 5.13 3.38 -3.42
C ALA A 17 6.27 2.41 -3.78
N PRO A 18 6.18 1.70 -4.91
CA PRO A 18 7.28 0.91 -5.40
C PRO A 18 8.41 1.83 -5.89
N LEU A 19 9.65 1.37 -5.71
CA LEU A 19 10.82 2.00 -6.34
C LEU A 19 11.21 1.16 -7.55
N TYR A 20 11.74 1.81 -8.59
CA TYR A 20 12.22 1.15 -9.81
C TYR A 20 11.15 0.32 -10.56
N LEU A 21 9.91 0.79 -10.58
CA LEU A 21 8.77 0.12 -11.23
C LEU A 21 9.06 -0.34 -12.66
N ALA A 22 9.69 0.52 -13.47
CA ALA A 22 10.06 0.21 -14.86
C ALA A 22 11.01 -1.00 -14.97
N ARG A 23 11.88 -1.24 -13.98
CA ARG A 23 12.78 -2.40 -13.96
C ARG A 23 12.04 -3.68 -13.60
N MET A 24 11.05 -3.62 -12.71
CA MET A 24 10.28 -4.81 -12.29
C MET A 24 9.52 -5.44 -13.47
N ASN A 25 9.05 -4.61 -14.41
CA ASN A 25 8.30 -5.07 -15.58
C ASN A 25 9.15 -5.22 -16.85
N LYS A 26 10.48 -5.22 -16.74
CA LYS A 26 11.42 -5.31 -17.88
C LYS A 26 11.10 -4.28 -18.98
N GLY A 27 10.69 -3.07 -18.60
CA GLY A 27 10.31 -1.99 -19.53
C GLY A 27 8.92 -2.11 -20.15
N ARG A 28 8.11 -3.11 -19.78
CA ARG A 28 6.72 -3.22 -20.23
C ARG A 28 5.79 -2.41 -19.32
N VAL A 29 4.76 -1.83 -19.92
CA VAL A 29 3.61 -1.30 -19.18
C VAL A 29 2.66 -2.46 -18.95
N VAL A 30 2.47 -2.83 -17.68
CA VAL A 30 1.48 -3.83 -17.27
C VAL A 30 0.62 -3.26 -16.15
N PRO A 31 -0.65 -3.69 -16.03
CA PRO A 31 -1.49 -3.35 -14.89
C PRO A 31 -0.78 -3.70 -13.55
N PRO A 32 -0.97 -2.89 -12.48
CA PRO A 32 -0.38 -3.17 -11.18
C PRO A 32 -0.71 -4.55 -10.62
N ALA A 33 -1.91 -5.07 -10.91
CA ALA A 33 -2.35 -6.41 -10.55
C ALA A 33 -1.55 -7.54 -11.22
N GLU A 34 -0.92 -7.28 -12.38
CA GLU A 34 -0.09 -8.26 -13.11
C GLU A 34 1.38 -8.24 -12.66
N ILE A 35 1.79 -7.27 -11.85
CA ILE A 35 3.14 -7.20 -11.33
C ILE A 35 3.31 -8.32 -10.29
N PRO A 36 4.36 -9.17 -10.38
CA PRO A 36 4.54 -10.31 -9.48
C PRO A 36 5.07 -9.86 -8.12
N TRP A 37 4.22 -9.21 -7.32
CA TRP A 37 4.56 -8.72 -5.98
C TRP A 37 4.95 -9.84 -5.00
N GLY A 38 4.54 -11.08 -5.28
CA GLY A 38 4.85 -12.26 -4.47
C GLY A 38 4.26 -12.16 -3.06
N ASN A 39 5.12 -12.33 -2.06
CA ASN A 39 4.80 -12.19 -0.64
C ASN A 39 5.26 -10.84 -0.06
N THR A 40 5.61 -9.85 -0.90
CA THR A 40 6.05 -8.54 -0.44
C THR A 40 4.92 -7.84 0.30
N HIS A 41 5.21 -7.36 1.51
CA HIS A 41 4.25 -6.69 2.37
C HIS A 41 4.90 -5.56 3.16
N VAL A 42 4.08 -4.59 3.57
CA VAL A 42 4.43 -3.57 4.55
C VAL A 42 4.07 -4.12 5.93
N ILE A 43 5.02 -4.09 6.86
CA ILE A 43 4.77 -4.41 8.27
C ILE A 43 4.34 -3.13 8.98
N LEU A 44 3.18 -3.16 9.63
CA LEU A 44 2.62 -2.05 10.39
C LEU A 44 3.01 -2.16 11.88
N PRO A 45 3.50 -1.08 12.49
CA PRO A 45 3.67 -1.00 13.94
C PRO A 45 2.41 -1.37 14.74
N LYS A 46 2.59 -2.00 15.91
CA LYS A 46 1.49 -2.49 16.78
C LYS A 46 0.54 -1.40 17.30
N ASN A 47 0.92 -0.13 17.23
CA ASN A 47 0.16 1.00 17.77
C ASN A 47 -0.58 1.77 16.67
N LEU A 48 -1.00 1.08 15.62
CA LEU A 48 -1.73 1.63 14.49
C LEU A 48 -3.10 0.96 14.36
N PRO A 49 -4.04 1.60 13.64
CA PRO A 49 -5.35 1.01 13.37
C PRO A 49 -5.25 -0.34 12.65
N ASP A 50 -6.19 -1.23 12.95
CA ASP A 50 -6.37 -2.51 12.23
C ASP A 50 -7.18 -2.35 10.93
N GLU A 51 -7.92 -1.25 10.82
CA GLU A 51 -8.71 -0.89 9.66
C GLU A 51 -8.12 0.33 8.96
N TRP A 52 -8.04 0.23 7.63
CA TRP A 52 -7.55 1.27 6.77
C TRP A 52 -8.46 1.47 5.58
N ILE A 53 -8.66 2.72 5.18
CA ILE A 53 -9.45 3.09 4.00
C ILE A 53 -8.49 3.64 2.95
N ASP A 54 -8.47 3.03 1.77
CA ASP A 54 -7.80 3.58 0.60
C ASP A 54 -8.48 4.90 0.22
N VAL A 55 -7.73 5.99 0.24
CA VAL A 55 -8.22 7.34 -0.05
C VAL A 55 -8.58 7.49 -1.53
N LEU A 56 -7.98 6.69 -2.41
CA LEU A 56 -8.19 6.77 -3.86
C LEU A 56 -9.43 5.99 -4.31
N SER A 57 -9.62 4.78 -3.77
CA SER A 57 -10.70 3.87 -4.21
C SER A 57 -11.85 3.74 -3.20
N GLY A 58 -11.67 4.18 -1.96
CA GLY A 58 -12.60 3.94 -0.86
C GLY A 58 -12.58 2.49 -0.33
N TYR A 59 -11.70 1.63 -0.85
CA TYR A 59 -11.58 0.24 -0.42
C TYR A 59 -11.14 0.16 1.05
N ARG A 60 -11.84 -0.69 1.81
CA ARG A 60 -11.47 -1.01 3.20
C ARG A 60 -10.53 -2.20 3.23
N TYR A 61 -9.34 -1.97 3.77
CA TYR A 61 -8.38 -3.01 4.08
C TYR A 61 -8.45 -3.34 5.57
N GLN A 62 -8.73 -4.61 5.88
CA GLN A 62 -8.67 -5.16 7.23
C GLN A 62 -7.51 -6.16 7.28
N GLY A 63 -6.51 -5.88 8.10
CA GLY A 63 -5.36 -6.78 8.22
C GLY A 63 -4.53 -6.46 9.45
N ALA A 64 -4.27 -7.49 10.25
CA ALA A 64 -3.53 -7.38 11.50
C ALA A 64 -2.03 -7.19 11.22
N GLY A 65 -1.55 -5.95 11.33
CA GLY A 65 -0.11 -5.64 11.37
C GLY A 65 0.64 -5.79 10.04
N GLN A 66 -0.01 -6.14 8.94
CA GLN A 66 0.63 -6.25 7.62
C GLN A 66 -0.30 -5.95 6.45
N MET A 67 0.29 -5.40 5.38
CA MET A 67 -0.38 -5.07 4.12
C MET A 67 0.38 -5.65 2.94
N TYR A 68 -0.20 -6.63 2.24
CA TYR A 68 0.43 -7.19 1.04
C TYR A 68 0.29 -6.24 -0.14
N LEU A 69 1.37 -6.08 -0.92
CA LEU A 69 1.38 -5.18 -2.07
C LEU A 69 0.35 -5.56 -3.13
N ARG A 70 0.13 -6.87 -3.35
CA ARG A 70 -0.91 -7.36 -4.27
C ARG A 70 -2.33 -6.94 -3.86
N ASP A 71 -2.55 -6.67 -2.57
CA ASP A 71 -3.86 -6.29 -2.05
C ASP A 71 -4.04 -4.76 -2.05
N ILE A 72 -2.94 -4.00 -1.90
CA ILE A 72 -2.97 -2.53 -1.83
C ILE A 72 -2.64 -1.81 -3.15
N PHE A 73 -2.00 -2.48 -4.12
CA PHE A 73 -1.69 -1.95 -5.46
C PHE A 73 -2.62 -2.56 -6.51
N ARG A 74 -3.92 -2.34 -6.37
CA ARG A 74 -4.94 -2.97 -7.22
C ARG A 74 -5.07 -2.28 -8.57
N GLU A 75 -5.33 -0.97 -8.55
CA GLU A 75 -5.60 -0.17 -9.74
C GLU A 75 -4.39 0.65 -10.18
N VAL A 76 -3.66 1.20 -9.21
CA VAL A 76 -2.45 2.01 -9.41
C VAL A 76 -1.33 1.46 -8.52
N PRO A 77 -0.05 1.58 -8.94
CA PRO A 77 1.10 1.14 -8.15
C PRO A 77 1.45 2.22 -7.11
N LEU A 78 0.45 2.64 -6.34
CA LEU A 78 0.51 3.63 -5.28
C LEU A 78 -0.62 3.29 -4.29
N ALA A 79 -0.29 3.27 -3.01
CA ALA A 79 -1.26 3.09 -1.95
C ALA A 79 -1.25 4.34 -1.07
N PHE A 80 -2.44 4.89 -0.84
CA PHE A 80 -2.63 5.98 0.09
C PHE A 80 -3.81 5.67 1.01
N TYR A 81 -3.51 5.27 2.23
CA TYR A 81 -4.52 4.81 3.18
C TYR A 81 -4.65 5.79 4.35
N ARG A 82 -5.88 5.96 4.82
CA ARG A 82 -6.20 6.63 6.09
C ARG A 82 -6.65 5.58 7.09
N GLY A 83 -6.06 5.60 8.28
CA GLY A 83 -6.46 4.80 9.43
C GLY A 83 -6.76 5.71 10.61
N GLY A 84 -7.87 5.43 11.30
CA GLY A 84 -8.35 6.13 12.48
C GLY A 84 -9.83 5.89 12.70
#